data_AF-A0AAE3F7M0-F1
#
_entry.id   AF-A0AAE3F7M0-F1
#
_cell.length_a   1.000
_cell.length_b   1.000
_cell.length_c   1.000
_cell.angle_alpha   90.00
_cell.angle_beta   90.00
_cell.angle_gamma   90.00
#
_symmetry.space_group_name_H-M   'P 1'
#
loop_
_entity.id
_entity.type
_entity.pdbx_description
1 polymer ?
#
loop_
_entity_poly.entity_id
_entity_poly.type
_entity_poly.pdbx_seq_one_letter_code
_entity_poly.pdbx_strand_id
1 'polypeptide(L)' 'DYVAQTGQNGSTISTTTYEVDTNTGALINPNTQTTTIDPINQIVEYGPVAGGTTYQADPTLPAGQTSTVPGQPGDPNDP' A
#
# COMPACT_ATOMS: atom_id res chain seq x y z
N ASP A 1 -4.98 6.62 -9.53
CA ASP A 1 -4.46 5.97 -8.32
C ASP A 1 -4.66 6.90 -7.14
N TYR A 2 -5.20 6.39 -6.06
CA TYR A 2 -5.46 7.11 -4.81
C TYR A 2 -4.64 6.46 -3.70
N VAL A 3 -3.84 7.24 -2.98
CA VAL A 3 -3.09 6.72 -1.83
C VAL A 3 -4.03 6.68 -0.63
N ALA A 4 -4.56 5.50 -0.33
CA ALA A 4 -5.47 5.27 0.80
C ALA A 4 -4.74 5.27 2.14
N GLN A 5 -3.46 4.88 2.14
CA GLN A 5 -2.59 4.94 3.31
C GLN A 5 -1.16 5.23 2.86
N THR A 6 -0.55 6.27 3.40
CA THR A 6 0.86 6.56 3.15
C THR A 6 1.76 5.62 3.94
N GLY A 7 2.82 5.12 3.32
CA GLY A 7 3.83 4.33 4.03
C GLY A 7 4.68 5.18 4.98
N GLN A 8 5.22 4.53 6.01
CA GLN A 8 6.18 5.11 6.95
C GLN A 8 7.31 4.11 7.18
N ASN A 9 8.55 4.60 7.23
CA ASN A 9 9.69 3.73 7.53
C ASN A 9 9.66 3.31 9.01
N GLY A 10 10.04 2.07 9.27
CA GLY A 10 10.35 1.60 10.61
C GLY A 10 11.70 2.14 11.09
N SER A 11 12.04 1.90 12.35
CA SER A 11 13.32 2.31 12.94
C SER A 11 13.77 1.34 14.01
N THR A 12 15.07 1.09 14.10
CA THR A 12 15.69 0.33 15.18
C THR A 12 16.67 1.22 15.92
N ILE A 13 16.50 1.35 17.23
CA ILE A 13 17.34 2.15 18.12
C ILE A 13 18.09 1.19 19.02
N SER A 14 19.43 1.27 19.02
CA SER A 14 20.29 0.51 19.93
C SER A 14 20.98 1.46 20.90
N THR A 15 20.79 1.22 22.19
CA THR A 15 21.43 2.00 23.27
C THR A 15 22.34 1.06 24.04
N THR A 16 23.62 1.41 24.15
CA THR A 16 24.58 0.67 24.96
C THR A 16 25.02 1.52 26.14
N THR A 17 24.80 1.01 27.35
CA THR A 17 25.23 1.62 28.61
C THR A 17 26.47 0.92 29.12
N TYR A 18 27.37 1.68 29.71
CA TYR A 18 28.61 1.18 30.31
C TYR A 18 28.73 1.71 31.74
N GLU A 19 29.39 0.93 32.59
CA GLU A 19 29.95 1.42 33.84
C GLU A 19 31.38 1.90 33.62
N VAL A 20 31.85 2.84 34.43
CA VAL A 20 33.22 3.36 34.36
C VAL A 20 34.01 2.84 35.56
N ASP A 21 35.12 2.15 35.31
CA ASP A 21 36.08 1.77 36.34
C ASP A 21 36.73 3.04 36.92
N THR A 22 36.59 3.25 38.23
CA THR A 22 37.01 4.50 38.89
C THR A 22 38.53 4.65 39.05
N ASN A 23 39.30 3.56 38.91
CA ASN A 23 40.76 3.58 39.05
C ASN A 23 41.46 3.75 37.71
N THR A 24 40.89 3.19 36.65
CA THR A 24 41.52 3.11 35.31
C THR A 24 40.81 3.94 34.25
N GLY A 25 39.56 4.34 34.49
CA GLY A 25 38.69 5.00 33.52
C GLY A 25 38.17 4.08 32.41
N ALA A 26 38.42 2.77 32.50
CA ALA A 26 37.96 1.81 31.50
C ALA A 26 36.42 1.67 31.53
N LEU A 27 35.81 1.55 30.35
CA LEU A 27 34.39 1.20 30.23
C LEU A 27 34.23 -0.30 30.44
N ILE A 28 33.37 -0.67 31.39
CA ILE A 28 33.12 -2.06 31.79
C ILE A 28 31.61 -2.35 31.76
N ASN A 29 31.27 -3.63 31.84
CA ASN A 29 29.89 -4.12 31.93
C ASN A 29 28.95 -3.56 30.84
N PRO A 30 29.26 -3.75 29.55
CA PRO A 30 28.41 -3.28 28.47
C PRO A 30 27.03 -3.94 28.56
N ASN A 31 25.98 -3.11 28.55
CA ASN A 31 24.60 -3.57 28.43
C ASN A 31 23.95 -2.89 27.23
N THR A 32 23.50 -3.70 26.27
CA THR A 32 22.83 -3.20 25.06
C THR A 32 21.35 -3.50 25.13
N GLN A 33 20.54 -2.48 24.87
CA GLN A 33 19.10 -2.60 24.68
C GLN A 33 18.72 -2.13 23.28
N THR A 34 17.71 -2.77 22.71
CA THR A 34 17.20 -2.49 21.37
C THR A 34 15.71 -2.22 21.41
N THR A 35 15.29 -1.15 20.75
CA THR A 35 13.89 -0.80 20.57
C THR A 35 13.59 -0.73 19.08
N THR A 36 12.53 -1.39 18.64
CA THR A 36 12.11 -1.43 17.24
C THR A 36 10.74 -0.77 17.09
N ILE A 37 10.62 0.05 16.06
CA ILE A 37 9.38 0.63 15.56
C ILE A 37 9.14 0.01 14.18
N ASP A 38 8.04 -0.70 14.00
CA ASP A 38 7.73 -1.36 12.74
C ASP A 38 7.37 -0.35 11.64
N PRO A 39 7.69 -0.66 10.36
CA PRO A 39 7.24 0.16 9.24
C PRO A 39 5.73 0.07 9.05
N ILE A 40 5.18 1.09 8.40
CA ILE A 40 3.80 1.13 7.93
C ILE A 40 3.82 1.03 6.40
N ASN A 41 3.05 0.11 5.82
CA ASN A 41 2.96 -0.05 4.38
C ASN A 41 2.19 1.10 3.73
N GLN A 42 2.58 1.45 2.50
CA GLN A 42 1.75 2.28 1.63
C GLN A 42 0.67 1.42 0.97
N ILE A 43 -0.57 1.91 0.97
CA ILE A 43 -1.71 1.30 0.28
C ILE A 43 -2.18 2.26 -0.80
N VAL A 44 -2.29 1.75 -2.03
CA VAL A 44 -2.75 2.48 -3.20
C VAL A 44 -3.98 1.78 -3.77
N GLU A 45 -5.05 2.54 -3.96
CA GLU A 45 -6.29 2.11 -4.60
C GLU A 45 -6.34 2.59 -6.06
N TYR A 46 -6.84 1.73 -6.94
CA TYR A 46 -7.02 2.01 -8.35
C TYR A 46 -8.52 2.13 -8.67
N GLY A 47 -8.85 3.03 -9.60
CA GLY A 47 -10.23 3.19 -10.07
C GLY A 47 -10.67 2.04 -10.98
N PRO A 48 -11.98 1.85 -11.20
CA PRO A 48 -12.49 0.76 -12.03
C PRO A 48 -11.96 0.83 -13.47
N VAL A 49 -11.71 -0.33 -14.07
CA VAL A 49 -11.34 -0.42 -15.48
C VAL A 49 -12.60 -0.22 -16.33
N ALA A 50 -12.55 0.65 -17.34
CA ALA A 50 -13.68 0.83 -18.24
C ALA A 50 -14.01 -0.49 -18.95
N GLY A 51 -15.28 -0.88 -18.93
CA GLY A 51 -15.75 -2.05 -19.67
C GLY A 51 -15.62 -1.86 -21.19
N GLY A 52 -15.48 -2.96 -21.92
CA GLY A 52 -15.47 -2.94 -23.39
C GLY A 52 -16.85 -2.57 -23.97
N THR A 53 -16.86 -2.01 -25.18
CA THR A 53 -18.10 -1.77 -25.94
C THR A 53 -18.23 -2.81 -27.04
N THR A 54 -19.40 -3.46 -27.13
CA THR A 54 -19.74 -4.36 -28.24
C THR A 54 -20.99 -3.85 -28.95
N TYR A 55 -21.04 -4.02 -30.26
CA TYR A 55 -22.18 -3.63 -31.09
C TYR A 55 -22.85 -4.89 -31.65
N GLN A 56 -24.16 -5.01 -31.46
CA GLN A 56 -24.98 -6.06 -32.04
C GLN A 56 -26.19 -5.44 -32.73
N ALA A 57 -26.54 -5.93 -33.93
CA ALA A 57 -27.71 -5.46 -34.65
C ALA A 57 -28.98 -6.05 -34.01
N ASP A 58 -29.96 -5.19 -33.69
CA ASP A 58 -31.25 -5.60 -33.14
C ASP A 58 -32.36 -5.41 -34.20
N PRO A 59 -32.88 -6.49 -34.80
CA PRO A 59 -33.91 -6.40 -35.83
C PRO A 59 -35.30 -6.02 -35.27
N THR A 60 -35.46 -5.96 -33.95
CA THR A 60 -36.73 -5.56 -33.31
C THR A 60 -36.86 -4.04 -33.14
N LEU A 61 -35.77 -3.28 -33.33
CA LEU A 61 -35.79 -1.82 -33.24
C LEU A 61 -36.22 -1.17 -34.57
N PRO A 62 -37.00 -0.07 -34.53
CA PRO A 62 -37.29 0.73 -35.72
C PRO A 62 -36.01 1.27 -36.38
N ALA A 63 -36.06 1.50 -37.69
CA ALA A 63 -34.94 2.02 -38.45
C ALA A 63 -34.41 3.34 -37.86
N GLY A 64 -33.10 3.38 -37.60
CA GLY A 64 -32.40 4.56 -37.05
C GLY A 64 -32.36 4.63 -35.52
N GLN A 65 -32.95 3.67 -34.79
CA GLN A 65 -32.92 3.64 -33.33
C GLN A 65 -31.79 2.75 -32.78
N THR A 66 -31.28 3.10 -31.59
CA THR A 66 -30.32 2.30 -30.83
C THR A 66 -30.81 2.11 -29.40
N SER A 67 -30.53 0.93 -28.81
CA SER A 67 -30.70 0.68 -27.38
C SER A 67 -29.34 0.36 -26.77
N THR A 68 -29.06 0.90 -25.59
CA THR A 68 -27.79 0.72 -24.88
C THR A 68 -28.05 0.06 -23.55
N VAL A 69 -27.38 -1.06 -23.30
CA VAL A 69 -27.31 -1.68 -21.97
C VAL A 69 -25.97 -1.30 -21.35
N PRO A 70 -25.94 -0.64 -20.19
CA PRO A 70 -24.69 -0.35 -19.50
C PRO A 70 -23.92 -1.64 -19.18
N GLY A 71 -22.62 -1.66 -19.50
CA GLY A 71 -21.72 -2.73 -19.09
C GLY A 71 -21.31 -2.60 -17.62
N GLN A 72 -20.74 -3.67 -17.06
CA GLN A 72 -20.12 -3.64 -15.73
C GLN A 72 -18.66 -3.18 -15.86
N PRO A 73 -18.21 -2.17 -15.09
CA PRO A 73 -16.79 -1.84 -15.01
C PRO A 73 -15.98 -3.04 -14.48
N GLY A 74 -14.75 -3.20 -14.96
CA GLY A 74 -13.83 -4.25 -14.50
C GLY A 74 -13.29 -3.96 -13.09
N ASP A 75 -12.97 -5.02 -12.34
CA ASP A 75 -12.24 -4.90 -11.07
C ASP A 75 -10.75 -4.66 -11.38
N PRO A 76 -10.19 -3.52 -10.95
CA PRO A 76 -8.78 -3.21 -11.21
C PRO A 76 -7.80 -4.09 -10.41
N ASN A 77 -8.27 -4.94 -9.48
CA ASN A 77 -7.44 -5.86 -8.68
C ASN A 77 -7.61 -7.34 -9.05
N ASP A 78 -8.34 -7.68 -10.11
CA ASP A 78 -8.45 -9.08 -10.62
C ASP A 78 -7.15 -9.43 -11.38
N PRO A 79 -6.39 -10.47 -10.99
CA PRO A 79 -5.07 -10.80 -11.55
C PRO A 79 -5.07 -11.28 -13.02
#